data_AF-A0A833G8M1-F1
#
_entry.id   AF-A0A833G8M1-F1
#
_cell.length_a   1.000
_cell.length_b   1.000
_cell.length_c   1.000
_cell.angle_alpha   90.00
_cell.angle_beta   90.00
_cell.angle_gamma   90.00
#
_symmetry.space_group_name_H-M   'P 1'
#
loop_
_entity.id
_entity.type
_entity.pdbx_description
1 polymer ?
#
loop_
_entity_poly.entity_id
_entity_poly.type
_entity_poly.pdbx_seq_one_letter_code
_entity_poly.pdbx_strand_id
1 'polypeptide(L)'
;MADIAAPGSVDWSTPAAVARRRRRHGADRRLRMLGIGAILLAVGLLAILIVSLAATGYRAFVQTMVTIDFPIRAEYVSREDPAKGNYRAVIRDALRELFPDVSGSADERALGQILTNNAQFMIRDAVVRDPAVIGGSIRLTIPASDIFDQLDKGVIDRATPESQRRVTDRQIAWFDQLAAAGHV
;
A
#
# COMPACT_ATOMS: atom_id res chain seq x y z
N MET A 1 49.53 32.22 -69.71
CA MET A 1 48.16 31.72 -69.93
C MET A 1 48.16 30.24 -69.59
N ALA A 2 47.60 29.85 -68.44
CA ALA A 2 47.38 28.45 -68.11
C ALA A 2 45.90 28.16 -68.34
N ASP A 3 45.64 27.23 -69.26
CA ASP A 3 44.30 26.81 -69.66
C ASP A 3 43.69 25.96 -68.54
N ILE A 4 42.71 26.51 -67.83
CA ILE A 4 41.99 25.79 -66.78
C ILE A 4 40.81 25.08 -67.45
N ALA A 5 41.05 23.86 -67.94
CA ALA A 5 39.98 23.01 -68.43
C ALA A 5 39.01 22.73 -67.27
N ALA A 6 37.73 23.08 -67.45
CA ALA A 6 36.69 22.78 -66.48
C ALA A 6 36.63 21.25 -66.27
N PRO A 7 36.64 20.76 -65.02
CA PRO A 7 36.54 19.32 -64.77
C PRO A 7 35.24 18.79 -65.39
N GLY A 8 35.36 17.70 -66.17
CA GLY A 8 34.22 17.08 -66.85
C GLY A 8 33.10 16.71 -65.89
N SER A 9 31.85 16.75 -66.38
CA SER A 9 30.67 16.46 -65.58
C SER A 9 30.75 15.05 -64.98
N VAL A 10 30.75 14.97 -63.64
CA VAL A 10 30.75 13.68 -62.94
C VAL A 10 29.40 12.98 -63.18
N ASP A 11 29.44 11.82 -63.84
CA ASP A 11 28.25 11.02 -64.06
C ASP A 11 27.92 10.15 -62.82
N TRP A 12 26.93 10.61 -62.06
CA TRP A 12 26.42 9.96 -60.86
C TRP A 12 25.55 8.74 -61.13
N SER A 13 25.25 8.44 -62.39
CA SER A 13 24.42 7.30 -62.80
C SER A 13 25.23 6.05 -63.13
N THR A 14 26.57 6.12 -63.07
CA THR A 14 27.44 4.96 -63.28
C THR A 14 27.09 3.81 -62.31
N PRO A 15 27.12 2.54 -62.75
CA PRO A 15 26.79 1.39 -61.90
C PRO A 15 27.57 1.34 -60.58
N ALA A 16 28.82 1.80 -60.58
CA ALA A 16 29.67 1.88 -59.39
C ALA A 16 29.20 2.94 -58.38
N ALA A 17 28.74 4.11 -58.86
CA ALA A 17 28.17 5.16 -58.00
C ALA A 17 26.85 4.70 -57.36
N VAL A 18 25.98 4.03 -58.13
CA VAL A 18 24.72 3.45 -57.64
C VAL A 18 24.97 2.36 -56.59
N ALA A 19 25.93 1.46 -56.82
CA ALA A 19 26.29 0.41 -55.86
C ALA A 19 26.81 0.98 -54.53
N ARG A 20 27.66 2.02 -54.58
CA ARG A 20 28.19 2.71 -53.39
C ARG A 20 27.07 3.41 -52.61
N ARG A 21 26.11 4.04 -53.30
CA ARG A 21 24.91 4.66 -52.70
C ARG A 21 24.02 3.63 -51.99
N ARG A 22 23.76 2.49 -52.63
CA ARG A 22 23.01 1.37 -52.03
C ARG A 22 23.68 0.83 -50.76
N ARG A 23 25.01 0.66 -50.76
CA ARG A 23 25.77 0.20 -49.59
C ARG A 23 25.64 1.15 -48.41
N ARG A 24 25.75 2.47 -48.64
CA ARG A 24 25.57 3.51 -47.62
C ARG A 24 24.15 3.48 -47.04
N HIS A 25 23.13 3.48 -47.89
CA HIS A 25 21.74 3.40 -47.42
C HIS A 25 21.43 2.12 -46.65
N GLY A 26 22.06 0.99 -47.00
CA GLY A 26 21.94 -0.25 -46.23
C GLY A 26 22.52 -0.13 -44.81
N ALA A 27 23.67 0.52 -44.66
CA ALA A 27 24.28 0.79 -43.36
C ALA A 27 23.45 1.79 -42.53
N ASP A 28 22.97 2.87 -43.15
CA ASP A 28 22.12 3.88 -42.51
C ASP A 28 20.81 3.25 -41.98
N ARG A 29 20.20 2.35 -42.76
CA ARG A 29 18.99 1.61 -42.32
C ARG A 29 19.26 0.72 -41.11
N ARG A 30 20.39 -0.01 -41.08
CA ARG A 30 20.76 -0.87 -39.95
C ARG A 30 20.99 -0.04 -38.68
N LEU A 31 21.75 1.05 -38.79
CA LEU A 31 21.99 1.96 -37.65
C LEU A 31 20.67 2.54 -37.12
N ARG A 32 19.77 2.98 -38.02
CA ARG A 32 18.45 3.49 -37.64
C ARG A 32 17.59 2.43 -36.96
N MET A 33 17.56 1.19 -37.47
CA MET A 33 16.83 0.10 -36.84
C MET A 33 17.39 -0.24 -35.46
N LEU A 34 18.71 -0.29 -35.30
CA LEU A 34 19.36 -0.50 -34.01
C LEU A 34 19.04 0.62 -33.01
N GLY A 35 19.06 1.89 -33.46
CA GLY A 35 18.70 3.04 -32.63
C GLY A 35 17.23 3.02 -32.19
N ILE A 36 16.30 2.77 -33.12
CA ILE A 36 14.87 2.62 -32.79
C ILE A 36 14.66 1.43 -31.85
N GLY A 37 15.34 0.31 -32.10
CA GLY A 37 15.31 -0.86 -31.22
C GLY A 37 15.79 -0.54 -29.81
N ALA A 38 16.89 0.20 -29.68
CA ALA A 38 17.42 0.63 -28.38
C ALA A 38 16.45 1.57 -27.63
N ILE A 39 15.82 2.52 -28.33
CA ILE A 39 14.81 3.42 -27.73
C ILE A 39 13.58 2.62 -27.27
N LEU A 40 13.06 1.73 -28.10
CA LEU A 40 11.92 0.89 -27.75
C LEU A 40 12.23 -0.03 -26.56
N LEU A 41 13.44 -0.59 -26.52
CA LEU A 41 13.90 -1.38 -25.38
C LEU A 41 13.95 -0.54 -24.10
N ALA A 42 14.53 0.66 -24.16
CA ALA A 42 14.60 1.58 -23.02
C ALA A 42 13.21 1.98 -22.51
N VAL A 43 12.30 2.36 -23.42
CA VAL A 43 10.90 2.68 -23.08
C VAL A 43 10.18 1.46 -22.52
N GLY A 44 10.41 0.27 -23.07
CA GLY A 44 9.83 -0.98 -22.58
C GLY A 44 10.27 -1.30 -21.15
N LEU A 45 11.57 -1.18 -20.85
CA LEU A 45 12.10 -1.37 -19.50
C LEU A 45 11.52 -0.34 -18.51
N LEU A 46 11.40 0.92 -18.93
CA LEU A 46 10.77 1.97 -18.11
C LEU A 46 9.30 1.66 -17.82
N ALA A 47 8.54 1.22 -18.82
CA ALA A 47 7.14 0.84 -18.65
C ALA A 47 6.99 -0.33 -17.67
N ILE A 48 7.84 -1.36 -17.78
CA ILE A 48 7.87 -2.49 -16.83
C ILE A 48 8.14 -2.00 -15.41
N LEU A 49 9.09 -1.08 -15.24
CA LEU A 49 9.42 -0.52 -13.92
C LEU A 49 8.22 0.23 -13.33
N ILE A 50 7.56 1.08 -14.11
CA ILE A 50 6.38 1.84 -13.66
C ILE A 50 5.25 0.89 -13.26
N VAL A 51 4.94 -0.12 -14.09
CA VAL A 51 3.89 -1.10 -13.81
C VAL A 51 4.22 -1.90 -12.55
N SER A 52 5.48 -2.34 -12.40
CA SER A 52 5.95 -3.06 -11.21
C SER A 52 5.79 -2.23 -9.93
N LEU A 53 6.20 -0.95 -9.98
CA LEU A 53 6.07 -0.04 -8.85
C LEU A 53 4.61 0.24 -8.49
N ALA A 54 3.75 0.42 -9.50
CA ALA A 54 2.32 0.64 -9.27
C ALA A 54 1.65 -0.60 -8.65
N ALA A 55 1.93 -1.79 -9.20
CA ALA A 55 1.36 -3.05 -8.73
C ALA A 55 1.79 -3.40 -7.30
N THR A 56 3.05 -3.14 -6.95
CA THR A 56 3.59 -3.39 -5.60
C THR A 56 3.19 -2.29 -4.61
N GLY A 57 3.16 -1.03 -5.05
CA GLY A 57 2.89 0.13 -4.22
C GLY A 57 1.42 0.36 -3.88
N TYR A 58 0.46 -0.12 -4.68
CA TYR A 58 -0.98 0.10 -4.44
C TYR A 58 -1.42 -0.33 -3.02
N ARG A 59 -0.82 -1.41 -2.49
CA ARG A 59 -1.12 -1.92 -1.14
C ARG A 59 -0.80 -0.93 -0.01
N ALA A 60 0.04 0.07 -0.24
CA ALA A 60 0.33 1.11 0.76
C ALA A 60 -0.78 2.16 0.90
N PHE A 61 -1.69 2.25 -0.07
CA PHE A 61 -2.80 3.22 -0.07
C PHE A 61 -4.11 2.66 0.46
N VAL A 62 -4.22 1.33 0.58
CA VAL A 62 -5.37 0.66 1.22
C VAL A 62 -5.00 0.34 2.66
N GLN A 63 -5.96 0.43 3.58
CA GLN A 63 -5.78 0.05 4.98
C GLN A 63 -6.93 -0.85 5.39
N THR A 64 -6.60 -1.85 6.18
CA THR A 64 -7.56 -2.74 6.83
C THR A 64 -8.26 -1.96 7.94
N MET A 65 -9.58 -1.93 7.91
CA MET A 65 -10.40 -1.15 8.82
C MET A 65 -11.23 -2.09 9.68
N VAL A 66 -11.37 -1.79 10.97
CA VAL A 66 -12.16 -2.58 11.91
C VAL A 66 -13.27 -1.71 12.47
N THR A 67 -14.52 -2.13 12.30
CA THR A 67 -15.70 -1.40 12.76
C THR A 67 -16.21 -2.00 14.06
N ILE A 68 -16.15 -1.24 15.16
CA ILE A 68 -16.51 -1.71 16.51
C ILE A 68 -17.46 -0.71 17.16
N ASP A 69 -18.36 -1.22 17.99
CA ASP A 69 -19.19 -0.43 18.90
C ASP A 69 -18.42 -0.16 20.19
N PHE A 70 -18.13 1.10 20.47
CA PHE A 70 -17.37 1.52 21.64
C PHE A 70 -18.33 2.05 22.73
N PRO A 71 -18.46 1.39 23.89
CA PRO A 71 -19.28 1.89 24.99
C PRO A 71 -18.55 3.04 25.69
N ILE A 72 -19.05 4.26 25.54
CA ILE A 72 -18.47 5.48 26.11
C ILE A 72 -19.02 5.69 27.52
N ARG A 73 -18.63 4.81 28.45
CA ARG A 73 -19.13 4.84 29.84
C ARG A 73 -18.71 6.15 30.54
N ALA A 74 -19.66 6.76 31.25
CA ALA A 74 -19.42 8.00 32.00
C ALA A 74 -18.38 7.85 33.14
N GLU A 75 -18.12 6.61 33.57
CA GLU A 75 -17.05 6.28 34.52
C GLU A 75 -15.65 6.62 33.95
N TYR A 76 -15.47 6.51 32.64
CA TYR A 76 -14.17 6.72 31.99
C TYR A 76 -14.03 8.08 31.33
N VAL A 77 -15.13 8.71 30.93
CA VAL A 77 -15.14 9.97 30.19
C VAL A 77 -16.20 10.88 30.79
N SER A 78 -15.79 12.02 31.34
CA SER A 78 -16.70 13.04 31.85
C SER A 78 -17.19 13.96 30.72
N ARG A 79 -18.39 14.54 30.88
CA ARG A 79 -18.94 15.49 29.89
C ARG A 79 -18.27 16.86 29.99
N GLU A 80 -17.74 17.19 31.17
CA GLU A 80 -17.10 18.47 31.46
C GLU A 80 -15.69 18.58 30.86
N ASP A 81 -14.97 17.46 30.78
CA ASP A 81 -13.64 17.39 30.16
C ASP A 81 -13.43 16.07 29.39
N PRO A 82 -14.14 15.87 28.25
CA PRO A 82 -14.05 14.63 27.48
C PRO A 82 -12.63 14.35 26.98
N ALA A 83 -11.81 15.37 26.76
CA ALA A 83 -10.47 15.22 26.23
C ALA A 83 -9.51 14.42 27.14
N LYS A 84 -9.75 14.44 28.47
CA LYS A 84 -8.94 13.73 29.46
C LYS A 84 -9.46 12.34 29.83
N GLY A 85 -10.49 11.85 29.15
CA GLY A 85 -11.08 10.55 29.40
C GLY A 85 -10.12 9.36 29.21
N ASN A 86 -10.40 8.25 29.87
CA ASN A 86 -9.64 7.01 29.75
C ASN A 86 -10.11 6.18 28.53
N TYR A 87 -9.72 6.62 27.34
CA TYR A 87 -10.09 5.93 26.09
C TYR A 87 -9.45 4.55 25.92
N ARG A 88 -8.37 4.25 26.66
CA ARG A 88 -7.83 2.88 26.72
C ARG A 88 -8.79 1.93 27.41
N ALA A 89 -9.46 2.39 28.47
CA ALA A 89 -10.50 1.61 29.15
C ALA A 89 -11.71 1.37 28.24
N VAL A 90 -12.13 2.39 27.48
CA VAL A 90 -13.20 2.26 26.47
C VAL A 90 -12.88 1.18 25.43
N ILE A 91 -11.67 1.19 24.85
CA ILE A 91 -11.25 0.16 23.88
C ILE A 91 -11.27 -1.22 24.51
N ARG A 92 -10.69 -1.36 25.71
CA ARG A 92 -10.65 -2.65 26.41
C ARG A 92 -12.05 -3.18 26.68
N ASP A 93 -12.98 -2.33 27.10
CA ASP A 93 -14.36 -2.73 27.36
C ASP A 93 -15.09 -3.13 26.07
N ALA A 94 -14.91 -2.39 24.96
CA ALA A 94 -15.44 -2.76 23.65
C ALA A 94 -14.94 -4.14 23.19
N LEU A 95 -13.63 -4.39 23.34
CA LEU A 95 -13.03 -5.67 22.98
C LEU A 95 -13.49 -6.82 23.89
N ARG A 96 -13.70 -6.56 25.19
CA ARG A 96 -14.26 -7.56 26.12
C ARG A 96 -15.72 -7.91 25.80
N GLU A 97 -16.51 -6.95 25.34
CA GLU A 97 -17.89 -7.22 24.90
C GLU A 97 -17.92 -8.11 23.63
N LEU A 98 -16.95 -7.95 22.72
CA LEU A 98 -16.81 -8.81 21.54
C LEU A 98 -16.16 -10.17 21.84
N PHE A 99 -15.28 -10.24 22.83
CA PHE A 99 -14.51 -11.43 23.18
C PHE A 99 -14.65 -11.79 24.67
N PRO A 100 -15.84 -12.22 25.13
CA PRO A 100 -16.09 -12.50 26.54
C PRO A 100 -15.24 -13.67 27.08
N ASP A 101 -14.81 -14.58 26.21
CA ASP A 101 -14.00 -15.74 26.57
C ASP A 101 -12.50 -15.41 26.74
N VAL A 102 -12.07 -14.23 26.28
CA VAL A 102 -10.67 -13.79 26.42
C VAL A 102 -10.48 -13.22 27.81
N SER A 103 -9.69 -13.93 28.62
CA SER A 103 -9.40 -13.55 30.00
C SER A 103 -7.90 -13.48 30.25
N GLY A 104 -7.50 -12.60 31.18
CA GLY A 104 -6.11 -12.43 31.57
C GLY A 104 -5.42 -11.25 30.90
N SER A 105 -4.58 -10.56 31.67
CA SER A 105 -4.00 -9.28 31.25
C SER A 105 -3.07 -9.37 30.03
N ALA A 106 -2.42 -10.51 29.80
CA ALA A 106 -1.57 -10.70 28.63
C ALA A 106 -2.41 -10.80 27.34
N ASP A 107 -3.50 -11.55 27.41
CA ASP A 107 -4.39 -11.81 26.29
C ASP A 107 -5.16 -10.56 25.89
N GLU A 108 -5.69 -9.83 26.88
CA GLU A 108 -6.37 -8.55 26.64
C GLU A 108 -5.45 -7.52 25.98
N ARG A 109 -4.16 -7.48 26.39
CA ARG A 109 -3.17 -6.60 25.74
C ARG A 109 -2.91 -7.05 24.31
N ALA A 110 -2.77 -8.36 24.07
CA ALA A 110 -2.54 -8.92 22.74
C ALA A 110 -3.74 -8.72 21.80
N LEU A 111 -4.96 -8.78 22.33
CA LEU A 111 -6.21 -8.50 21.60
C LEU A 111 -6.28 -7.01 21.23
N GLY A 112 -5.92 -6.12 22.15
CA GLY A 112 -5.83 -4.68 21.88
C GLY A 112 -4.85 -4.28 20.78
N GLN A 113 -3.85 -5.11 20.48
CA GLN A 113 -2.90 -4.88 19.38
C GLN A 113 -3.51 -5.08 17.98
N ILE A 114 -4.74 -5.59 17.88
CA ILE A 114 -5.47 -5.67 16.60
C ILE A 114 -5.72 -4.28 16.03
N LEU A 115 -6.09 -3.34 16.89
CA LEU A 115 -6.33 -1.95 16.52
C LEU A 115 -5.01 -1.15 16.52
N THR A 116 -4.96 -0.10 15.70
CA THR A 116 -3.84 0.83 15.75
C THR A 116 -3.66 1.45 17.14
N ASN A 117 -2.41 1.72 17.53
CA ASN A 117 -2.08 2.41 18.80
C ASN A 117 -2.75 3.80 18.90
N ASN A 118 -3.14 4.38 17.76
CA ASN A 118 -3.82 5.67 17.69
C ASN A 118 -5.34 5.58 17.89
N ALA A 119 -5.92 4.38 18.04
CA ALA A 119 -7.36 4.17 18.18
C ALA A 119 -7.95 5.02 19.31
N GLN A 120 -7.25 5.10 20.45
CA GLN A 120 -7.66 5.90 21.61
C GLN A 120 -7.86 7.39 21.28
N PHE A 121 -7.03 7.94 20.39
CA PHE A 121 -7.12 9.33 19.97
C PHE A 121 -8.24 9.53 18.97
N MET A 122 -8.45 8.58 18.05
CA MET A 122 -9.58 8.62 17.11
C MET A 122 -10.93 8.58 17.84
N ILE A 123 -11.05 7.70 18.84
CA ILE A 123 -12.25 7.60 19.68
C ILE A 123 -12.42 8.88 20.50
N ARG A 124 -11.34 9.39 21.12
CA ARG A 124 -11.37 10.67 21.83
C ARG A 124 -11.86 11.79 20.94
N ASP A 125 -11.29 11.95 19.76
CA ASP A 125 -11.62 13.04 18.86
C ASP A 125 -13.07 12.93 18.36
N ALA A 126 -13.61 11.71 18.26
CA ALA A 126 -15.03 11.47 18.00
C ALA A 126 -15.93 11.90 19.17
N VAL A 127 -15.58 11.51 20.40
CA VAL A 127 -16.35 11.86 21.61
C VAL A 127 -16.23 13.35 21.96
N VAL A 128 -15.08 13.98 21.74
CA VAL A 128 -14.90 15.43 21.93
C VAL A 128 -15.74 16.22 20.92
N ARG A 129 -15.87 15.71 19.69
CA ARG A 129 -16.71 16.34 18.66
C ARG A 129 -18.20 16.23 18.97
N ASP A 130 -18.61 15.11 19.57
CA ASP A 130 -19.99 14.89 20.02
C ASP A 130 -20.03 14.32 21.44
N PRO A 131 -19.99 15.18 22.48
CA PRO A 131 -20.04 14.73 23.87
C PRO A 131 -21.39 14.11 24.28
N ALA A 132 -22.43 14.20 23.44
CA ALA A 132 -23.75 13.64 23.76
C ALA A 132 -23.71 12.11 23.83
N VAL A 133 -22.76 11.47 23.14
CA VAL A 133 -22.57 10.01 23.13
C VAL A 133 -22.08 9.43 24.46
N ILE A 134 -21.59 10.27 25.39
CA ILE A 134 -21.12 9.84 26.71
C ILE A 134 -22.30 9.27 27.50
N GLY A 135 -22.16 8.01 27.94
CA GLY A 135 -23.20 7.20 28.57
C GLY A 135 -23.89 6.21 27.62
N GLY A 136 -23.60 6.28 26.32
CA GLY A 136 -24.09 5.33 25.31
C GLY A 136 -22.93 4.58 24.62
N SER A 137 -23.17 4.17 23.37
CA SER A 137 -22.18 3.54 22.51
C SER A 137 -22.07 4.27 21.18
N ILE A 138 -20.86 4.34 20.63
CA ILE A 138 -20.59 4.91 19.30
C ILE A 138 -19.95 3.87 18.40
N ARG A 139 -20.50 3.68 17.19
CA ARG A 139 -19.92 2.82 16.16
C ARG A 139 -18.83 3.58 15.42
N LEU A 140 -17.59 3.09 15.47
CA LEU A 140 -16.47 3.72 14.77
C LEU A 140 -15.69 2.70 13.95
N THR A 141 -15.26 3.14 12.77
CA THR A 141 -14.35 2.41 11.90
C THR A 141 -12.93 2.91 12.15
N ILE A 142 -12.09 2.03 12.67
CA ILE A 142 -10.72 2.34 13.12
C ILE A 142 -9.74 1.46 12.34
N PRO A 143 -8.60 2.01 11.86
CA PRO A 143 -7.59 1.18 11.21
C PRO A 143 -7.08 0.06 12.13
N ALA A 144 -6.89 -1.12 11.55
CA ALA A 144 -6.12 -2.18 12.17
C ALA A 144 -4.67 -1.72 12.38
N SER A 145 -3.93 -2.39 13.27
CA SER A 145 -2.50 -2.14 13.39
C SER A 145 -1.75 -2.68 12.17
N ASP A 146 -0.55 -2.15 11.90
CA ASP A 146 0.29 -2.51 10.75
C ASP A 146 0.47 -4.03 10.61
N ILE A 147 0.60 -4.75 11.73
CA ILE A 147 0.78 -6.19 11.73
C ILE A 147 -0.48 -6.91 11.20
N PHE A 148 -1.67 -6.51 11.63
CA PHE A 148 -2.92 -7.12 11.18
C PHE A 148 -3.32 -6.65 9.78
N ASP A 149 -2.96 -5.42 9.41
CA ASP A 149 -3.10 -4.93 8.05
C ASP A 149 -2.24 -5.73 7.06
N GLN A 150 -0.99 -6.06 7.42
CA GLN A 150 -0.12 -6.93 6.64
C GLN A 150 -0.63 -8.39 6.61
N LEU A 151 -1.22 -8.87 7.70
CA LEU A 151 -1.86 -10.18 7.76
C LEU A 151 -3.05 -10.27 6.78
N ASP A 152 -3.93 -9.27 6.79
CA ASP A 152 -5.09 -9.22 5.89
C ASP A 152 -4.68 -9.15 4.42
N LYS A 153 -3.65 -8.34 4.12
CA LYS A 153 -3.06 -8.21 2.78
C LYS A 153 -2.26 -9.45 2.31
N GLY A 154 -2.15 -10.47 3.16
CA GLY A 154 -1.38 -11.70 2.88
C GLY A 154 0.12 -11.48 2.76
N VAL A 155 0.65 -10.39 3.33
CA VAL A 155 2.11 -10.16 3.43
C VAL A 155 2.70 -11.02 4.55
N ILE A 156 1.96 -11.17 5.66
CA ILE A 156 2.26 -12.17 6.67
C ILE A 156 1.52 -13.44 6.31
N ASP A 157 2.26 -14.49 5.96
CA ASP A 157 1.67 -15.80 5.68
C ASP A 157 1.25 -16.49 6.98
N ARG A 158 -0.03 -16.88 7.01
CA ARG A 158 -0.68 -17.58 8.13
C ARG A 158 -0.09 -18.98 8.34
N ALA A 159 0.43 -19.61 7.30
CA ALA A 159 1.04 -20.94 7.37
C ALA A 159 2.48 -20.90 7.93
N THR A 160 3.08 -19.72 8.07
CA THR A 160 4.41 -19.59 8.67
C THR A 160 4.35 -19.99 10.15
N PRO A 161 5.27 -20.85 10.65
CA PRO A 161 5.31 -21.23 12.06
C PRO A 161 5.27 -20.00 12.98
N GLU A 162 4.52 -20.07 14.08
CA GLU A 162 4.31 -18.93 15.00
C GLU A 162 5.63 -18.25 15.42
N SER A 163 6.68 -19.03 15.68
CA SER A 163 8.00 -18.52 16.07
C SER A 163 8.72 -17.71 14.98
N GLN A 164 8.25 -17.75 13.73
CA GLN A 164 8.84 -17.08 12.57
C GLN A 164 7.97 -15.92 12.04
N ARG A 165 6.86 -15.59 12.71
CA ARG A 165 5.98 -14.47 12.36
C ARG A 165 5.72 -13.55 13.56
N ARG A 166 5.28 -12.32 13.29
CA ARG A 166 5.07 -11.26 14.30
C ARG A 166 3.72 -11.36 15.03
N VAL A 167 2.89 -12.33 14.66
CA VAL A 167 1.57 -12.61 15.21
C VAL A 167 1.53 -14.00 15.80
N THR A 168 0.74 -14.21 16.84
CA THR A 168 0.48 -15.55 17.39
C THR A 168 -0.67 -16.24 16.66
N ASP A 169 -0.80 -17.57 16.78
CA ASP A 169 -1.96 -18.31 16.21
C ASP A 169 -3.27 -17.78 16.81
N ARG A 170 -3.24 -17.50 18.11
CA ARG A 170 -4.40 -16.99 18.83
C ARG A 170 -4.83 -15.59 18.38
N GLN A 171 -3.87 -14.71 18.11
CA GLN A 171 -4.17 -13.39 17.54
C GLN A 171 -4.80 -13.48 16.15
N ILE A 172 -4.31 -14.39 15.30
CA ILE A 172 -4.96 -14.67 14.01
C ILE A 172 -6.40 -15.14 14.23
N ALA A 173 -6.62 -16.07 15.16
CA ALA A 173 -7.97 -16.56 15.45
C ALA A 173 -8.94 -15.46 15.89
N TRP A 174 -8.49 -14.50 16.71
CA TRP A 174 -9.32 -13.34 17.08
C TRP A 174 -9.59 -12.41 15.90
N PHE A 175 -8.59 -12.18 15.05
CA PHE A 175 -8.78 -11.35 13.85
C PHE A 175 -9.74 -12.00 12.85
N ASP A 176 -9.62 -13.31 12.65
CA ASP A 176 -10.51 -14.08 11.78
C ASP A 176 -11.94 -14.10 12.33
N GLN A 177 -12.13 -14.10 13.66
CA GLN A 177 -13.44 -13.94 14.28
C GLN A 177 -14.06 -12.57 13.97
N LEU A 178 -13.27 -11.48 14.05
CA LEU A 178 -13.74 -10.15 13.65
C LEU A 178 -14.15 -10.11 12.17
N ALA A 179 -13.33 -10.69 11.29
CA ALA A 179 -13.63 -10.76 9.86
C ALA A 179 -14.89 -11.59 9.58
N ALA A 180 -15.04 -12.75 10.23
CA ALA A 180 -16.22 -13.60 10.08
C ALA A 180 -17.51 -12.91 10.59
N ALA A 181 -17.40 -12.04 11.60
CA ALA A 181 -18.49 -11.23 12.12
C ALA A 181 -18.78 -9.96 11.28
N GLY A 182 -18.02 -9.71 10.21
CA GLY A 182 -18.19 -8.55 9.33
C GLY A 182 -17.68 -7.23 9.92
N HIS A 183 -16.77 -7.29 10.90
CA HIS A 183 -16.12 -6.11 11.46
C HIS A 183 -14.93 -5.64 10.63
N VAL A 184 -14.32 -6.50 9.82
CA VAL A 184 -13.15 -6.24 8.96
C VAL A 184 -13.57 -6.14 7.49
#